data_AF-R6DIF9-F1
#
_entry.id   AF-R6DIF9-F1
#
_cell.length_a   1.000
_cell.length_b   1.000
_cell.length_c   1.000
_cell.angle_alpha   90.00
_cell.angle_beta   90.00
_cell.angle_gamma   90.00
#
_symmetry.space_group_name_H-M   'P 1'
#
loop_
_entity.id
_entity.type
_entity.pdbx_description
1 polymer ?
#
loop_
_entity_poly.entity_id
_entity_poly.type
_entity_poly.pdbx_seq_one_letter_code
_entity_poly.pdbx_strand_id
1 'polypeptide(L)'
;MIMKNSGRKIFLGMFALLLVTFSLGSCNSDDYLVDGGKSNPYYEGNVMQYLESRPDLFKDLVKIIKLTKWENILTNEDVTFFAPTDFTITKSVDLMNSYLYN
;
A
#
# COMPACT_ATOMS: atom_id res chain seq x y z
N MET A 1 -2.17 -40.93 56.36
CA MET A 1 -1.62 -40.38 55.11
C MET A 1 -2.68 -40.48 53.99
N ILE A 2 -3.72 -39.62 53.97
CA ILE A 2 -4.80 -39.69 52.95
C ILE A 2 -5.16 -38.32 52.32
N MET A 3 -4.80 -37.18 52.94
CA MET A 3 -5.25 -35.86 52.48
C MET A 3 -4.55 -35.29 51.22
N LYS A 4 -3.42 -35.86 50.76
CA LYS A 4 -2.66 -35.28 49.63
C LYS A 4 -3.32 -35.51 48.25
N ASN A 5 -4.20 -36.51 48.12
CA ASN A 5 -4.82 -36.88 46.84
C ASN A 5 -6.06 -36.04 46.50
N SER A 6 -6.83 -35.60 47.52
CA SER A 6 -8.08 -34.85 47.32
C SER A 6 -7.81 -33.41 46.83
N GLY A 7 -6.85 -32.72 47.45
CA GLY A 7 -6.43 -31.38 47.01
C GLY A 7 -5.87 -31.37 45.58
N ARG A 8 -5.18 -32.45 45.17
CA ARG A 8 -4.66 -32.59 43.80
C ARG A 8 -5.80 -32.76 42.77
N LYS A 9 -6.89 -33.45 43.12
CA LYS A 9 -8.07 -33.60 42.25
C LYS A 9 -8.86 -32.28 42.12
N ILE A 10 -8.99 -31.53 43.20
CA ILE A 10 -9.63 -30.20 43.20
C ILE A 10 -8.81 -29.22 42.36
N PHE A 11 -7.50 -29.20 42.55
CA PHE A 11 -6.59 -28.34 41.78
C PHE A 11 -6.58 -28.70 40.29
N LEU A 12 -6.59 -30.00 39.96
CA LEU A 12 -6.69 -30.48 38.58
C LEU A 12 -8.05 -30.14 37.95
N GLY A 13 -9.14 -30.21 38.72
CA GLY A 13 -10.47 -29.81 38.29
C GLY A 13 -10.59 -28.29 38.03
N MET A 14 -10.00 -27.47 38.90
CA MET A 14 -9.91 -26.01 38.70
C MET A 14 -9.09 -25.66 37.45
N PHE A 15 -7.97 -26.34 37.24
CA PHE A 15 -7.12 -26.13 36.07
C PHE A 15 -7.84 -26.54 34.77
N ALA A 16 -8.57 -27.66 34.80
CA ALA A 16 -9.38 -28.10 33.66
C ALA A 16 -10.51 -27.12 33.35
N LEU A 17 -11.19 -26.58 34.37
CA LEU A 17 -12.24 -25.59 34.19
C LEU A 17 -11.70 -24.28 33.57
N LEU A 18 -10.52 -23.85 34.01
CA LEU A 18 -9.86 -22.65 33.50
C LEU A 18 -9.43 -22.84 32.03
N LEU A 19 -8.94 -24.02 31.67
CA LEU A 19 -8.60 -24.39 30.30
C LEU A 19 -9.81 -24.37 29.35
N VAL A 20 -10.98 -24.84 29.83
CA VAL A 20 -12.24 -24.80 29.06
C VAL A 20 -12.74 -23.37 28.86
N THR A 21 -12.62 -22.50 29.87
CA THR A 21 -13.01 -21.10 29.72
C THR A 21 -12.09 -20.32 28.77
N PHE A 22 -10.81 -20.66 28.71
CA PHE A 22 -9.86 -20.03 27.79
C PHE A 22 -10.04 -20.50 26.33
N SER A 23 -10.39 -21.77 26.11
CA SER A 23 -10.61 -22.28 24.75
C SER A 23 -11.92 -21.79 24.12
N LEU A 24 -12.94 -21.51 24.92
CA LEU A 24 -14.23 -20.96 24.43
C LEU A 24 -14.19 -19.44 24.19
N GLY A 25 -13.18 -18.72 24.69
CA GLY A 25 -13.00 -17.28 24.47
C GLY A 25 -12.36 -16.91 23.11
N SER A 26 -11.88 -17.89 22.34
CA SER A 26 -11.28 -17.68 21.01
C SER A 26 -12.34 -17.67 19.90
N CYS A 27 -13.45 -16.97 20.10
CA CYS A 27 -14.33 -16.59 19.00
C CYS A 27 -13.53 -15.58 18.15
N ASN A 28 -12.92 -16.06 17.05
CA ASN A 28 -12.34 -15.19 16.04
C ASN A 28 -13.46 -14.34 15.48
N SER A 29 -13.62 -13.12 15.99
CA SER A 29 -14.42 -12.12 15.34
C SER A 29 -13.69 -11.78 14.05
N ASP A 30 -14.18 -12.27 12.92
CA ASP A 30 -13.69 -11.94 11.59
C ASP A 30 -13.82 -10.42 11.27
N ASP A 31 -14.23 -9.59 12.24
CA ASP A 31 -14.26 -8.12 12.20
C ASP A 31 -12.92 -7.47 11.83
N TYR A 32 -11.79 -8.18 12.00
CA TYR A 32 -10.48 -7.69 11.52
C TYR A 32 -10.20 -8.02 10.05
N LEU A 33 -11.00 -8.89 9.43
CA LEU A 33 -11.02 -9.08 7.97
C LEU A 33 -11.84 -7.94 7.37
N VAL A 34 -11.31 -6.72 7.49
CA VAL A 34 -11.80 -5.58 6.72
C VAL A 34 -11.43 -5.88 5.28
N ASP A 35 -12.37 -6.48 4.54
CA ASP A 35 -12.29 -6.59 3.09
C ASP A 35 -12.01 -5.18 2.55
N GLY A 36 -10.88 -5.00 1.86
CA GLY A 36 -10.50 -3.71 1.26
C GLY A 36 -11.53 -3.22 0.24
N GLY A 37 -12.58 -4.01 0.00
CA GLY A 37 -13.63 -3.75 -0.94
C GLY A 37 -13.10 -3.80 -2.36
N LYS A 38 -13.98 -3.48 -3.30
CA LYS A 38 -13.57 -3.34 -4.69
C LYS A 38 -12.83 -2.00 -4.85
N SER A 39 -11.52 -2.05 -5.07
CA SER A 39 -10.75 -0.85 -5.40
C SER A 39 -11.24 -0.26 -6.73
N ASN A 40 -11.40 1.06 -6.77
CA ASN A 40 -11.71 1.77 -8.01
C ASN A 40 -10.41 1.92 -8.83
N PRO A 41 -10.31 1.34 -10.04
CA PRO A 41 -9.11 1.48 -10.86
C PRO A 41 -9.01 2.83 -11.58
N TYR A 42 -10.08 3.63 -11.56
CA TYR A 42 -10.14 4.92 -12.26
C TYR A 42 -9.70 6.06 -11.35
N TYR A 43 -8.89 6.96 -11.92
CA TYR A 43 -8.53 8.22 -11.29
C TYR A 43 -9.55 9.29 -11.71
N GLU A 44 -10.13 9.99 -10.74
CA GLU A 44 -11.10 11.06 -10.97
C GLU A 44 -10.38 12.40 -11.21
N GLY A 45 -9.87 12.59 -12.43
CA GLY A 45 -9.20 13.81 -12.84
C GLY A 45 -8.58 13.70 -14.23
N ASN A 46 -7.95 14.77 -14.70
CA ASN A 46 -7.21 14.78 -15.97
C ASN A 46 -5.76 14.26 -15.80
N VAL A 47 -5.05 14.10 -16.93
CA VAL A 47 -3.69 13.56 -16.94
C VAL A 47 -2.75 14.41 -16.09
N MET A 48 -2.82 15.75 -16.20
CA MET A 48 -1.98 16.64 -15.40
C MET A 48 -2.22 16.47 -13.89
N GLN A 49 -3.48 16.38 -13.46
CA GLN A 49 -3.82 16.16 -12.05
C GLN A 49 -3.27 14.83 -11.53
N TYR A 50 -3.37 13.76 -12.33
CA TYR A 50 -2.80 12.47 -11.96
C TYR A 50 -1.29 12.55 -11.76
N LEU A 51 -0.57 13.16 -12.71
CA LEU A 51 0.89 13.31 -12.64
C LEU A 51 1.31 14.17 -11.44
N GLU A 52 0.62 15.28 -11.19
CA GLU A 52 0.90 16.17 -10.06
C GLU A 52 0.58 15.53 -8.70
N SER A 53 -0.37 14.59 -8.65
CA SER A 53 -0.70 13.86 -7.41
C SER A 53 0.38 12.84 -6.99
N ARG A 54 1.31 12.49 -7.89
CA ARG A 54 2.37 11.50 -7.68
C ARG A 54 3.77 12.08 -7.92
N PRO A 55 4.18 13.09 -7.11
CA PRO A 55 5.50 13.71 -7.24
C PRO A 55 6.65 12.76 -6.86
N ASP A 56 6.35 11.63 -6.21
CA ASP A 56 7.30 10.56 -5.96
C ASP A 56 7.76 9.83 -7.24
N LEU A 57 6.98 9.92 -8.32
CA LEU A 57 7.25 9.25 -9.59
C LEU A 57 7.46 10.21 -10.78
N PHE A 58 6.82 11.38 -10.79
CA PHE A 58 6.67 12.21 -11.98
C PHE A 58 7.07 13.68 -11.80
N LYS A 59 7.83 14.03 -10.77
CA LYS A 59 8.19 15.43 -10.49
C LYS A 59 8.96 16.07 -11.64
N ASP A 60 9.95 15.37 -12.18
CA ASP A 60 10.74 15.87 -13.30
C ASP A 60 9.96 15.83 -14.61
N LEU A 61 9.12 14.80 -14.80
CA LEU A 61 8.21 14.76 -15.95
C LEU A 61 7.26 15.96 -15.97
N VAL A 62 6.60 16.27 -14.85
CA VAL A 62 5.72 17.43 -14.71
C VAL A 62 6.49 18.71 -15.04
N LYS A 63 7.69 18.89 -14.48
CA LYS A 63 8.54 20.05 -14.78
C LYS A 63 8.81 20.20 -16.28
N ILE A 64 9.15 19.11 -16.98
CA ILE A 64 9.39 19.11 -18.42
C ILE A 64 8.13 19.53 -19.18
N ILE A 65 6.96 18.97 -18.85
CA ILE A 65 5.68 19.31 -19.49
C ILE A 65 5.37 20.82 -19.36
N LYS A 66 5.62 21.42 -18.19
CA LYS A 66 5.44 22.86 -17.97
C LYS A 66 6.42 23.69 -18.80
N LEU A 67 7.68 23.28 -18.87
CA LEU A 67 8.71 23.94 -19.69
C LEU A 67 8.39 23.89 -21.19
N THR A 68 7.83 22.78 -21.67
CA THR A 68 7.44 22.63 -23.08
C THR A 68 6.06 23.21 -23.39
N LYS A 69 5.32 23.68 -22.37
CA LYS A 69 3.95 24.23 -22.48
C LYS A 69 2.92 23.23 -23.00
N TRP A 70 3.09 21.94 -22.67
CA TRP A 70 2.17 20.86 -23.04
C TRP A 70 1.01 20.67 -22.05
N GLU A 71 0.97 21.44 -20.96
CA GLU A 71 -0.07 21.34 -19.93
C GLU A 71 -1.49 21.45 -20.50
N ASN A 72 -1.72 22.32 -21.48
CA ASN A 72 -3.04 22.53 -22.08
C ASN A 72 -3.58 21.25 -22.74
N ILE A 73 -2.75 20.60 -23.55
CA ILE A 73 -3.10 19.35 -24.26
C ILE A 73 -3.43 18.26 -23.22
N LEU A 74 -2.55 18.09 -22.24
CA LEU A 74 -2.69 17.04 -21.22
C LEU A 74 -3.80 17.33 -20.17
N THR A 75 -4.32 18.54 -20.13
CA THR A 75 -5.44 18.91 -19.24
C THR A 75 -6.78 18.77 -19.94
N ASN A 76 -6.86 19.19 -21.21
CA ASN A 76 -8.13 19.47 -21.88
C ASN A 76 -8.46 18.53 -23.05
N GLU A 77 -7.47 17.80 -23.59
CA GLU A 77 -7.68 16.90 -24.73
C GLU A 77 -7.78 15.43 -24.28
N ASP A 78 -8.55 14.64 -25.04
CA ASP A 78 -8.66 13.20 -24.83
C ASP A 78 -7.51 12.47 -25.55
N VAL A 79 -6.43 12.25 -24.81
CA VAL A 79 -5.19 11.65 -25.32
C VAL A 79 -4.69 10.54 -24.41
N THR A 80 -4.10 9.50 -25.00
CA THR A 80 -3.34 8.49 -24.26
C THR A 80 -1.89 8.95 -24.12
N PHE A 81 -1.49 9.32 -22.90
CA PHE A 81 -0.14 9.79 -22.62
C PHE A 81 0.69 8.73 -21.90
N PHE A 82 1.79 8.31 -22.51
CA PHE A 82 2.75 7.38 -21.91
C PHE A 82 3.74 8.14 -21.03
N ALA A 83 3.46 8.22 -19.73
CA ALA A 83 4.22 9.00 -18.76
C ALA A 83 5.47 8.24 -18.25
N PRO A 84 6.70 8.62 -18.67
CA PRO A 84 7.91 8.05 -18.07
C PRO A 84 8.11 8.55 -16.65
N THR A 85 8.59 7.69 -15.76
CA THR A 85 8.96 8.11 -14.40
C THR A 85 10.28 8.88 -14.39
N ASP A 86 10.50 9.64 -13.32
CA ASP A 86 11.71 10.45 -13.13
C ASP A 86 13.00 9.62 -13.27
N PHE A 87 13.01 8.39 -12.77
CA PHE A 87 14.14 7.46 -12.92
C PHE A 87 14.55 7.22 -14.38
N THR A 88 13.57 7.11 -15.29
CA THR A 88 13.82 6.92 -16.72
C THR A 88 14.38 8.18 -17.34
N ILE A 89 13.87 9.35 -16.94
CA ILE A 89 14.34 10.65 -17.43
C ILE A 89 15.80 10.87 -17.01
N THR A 90 16.12 10.69 -15.72
CA THR A 90 17.50 10.84 -15.21
C THR A 90 18.47 9.94 -15.94
N LYS A 91 18.16 8.64 -16.06
CA LYS A 91 19.05 7.69 -16.77
C LYS A 91 19.25 8.05 -18.23
N SER A 92 18.21 8.55 -18.89
CA SER A 92 18.30 8.96 -20.30
C SER A 92 19.21 10.17 -20.48
N VAL A 93 19.10 11.17 -19.60
CA VAL A 93 19.96 12.36 -19.58
C VAL A 93 21.40 11.98 -19.23
N ASP A 94 21.62 11.13 -18.24
CA ASP A 94 22.96 10.67 -17.83
C ASP A 94 23.66 9.91 -18.96
N LEU A 95 22.94 8.99 -19.62
CA LEU A 95 23.46 8.24 -20.75
C LEU A 95 23.81 9.16 -21.92
N MET A 96 22.93 10.10 -22.24
CA MET A 96 23.16 11.09 -23.29
C MET A 96 24.40 11.95 -22.98
N ASN A 97 24.52 12.46 -21.75
CA ASN A 97 25.67 13.25 -21.34
C ASN A 97 26.96 12.43 -21.39
N SER A 98 26.92 11.18 -20.93
CA SER A 98 28.08 10.29 -21.02
C SER A 98 28.50 10.02 -22.46
N TYR A 99 27.58 9.97 -23.41
CA TYR A 99 27.91 9.76 -24.83
C TYR A 99 28.47 11.02 -25.50
N LEU A 100 28.02 12.21 -25.08
CA LEU A 100 28.40 13.48 -25.69
C LEU A 100 29.69 14.08 -25.11
N TYR A 101 30.02 13.77 -23.85
CA TYR A 101 31.10 14.43 -23.11
C TYR A 101 32.21 13.49 -22.61
N ASN A 102 32.11 12.17 -22.84
CA ASN A 102 33.22 11.21 -22.67
C ASN A 102 33.70 10.70 -24.04
#